data_AF-M5E4R6-F1
#
_entry.id   AF-M5E4R6-F1
#
_cell.length_a   1.000
_cell.length_b   1.000
_cell.length_c   1.000
_cell.angle_alpha   90.00
_cell.angle_beta   90.00
_cell.angle_gamma   90.00
#
_symmetry.space_group_name_H-M   'P 1'
#
loop_
_entity.id
_entity.type
_entity.pdbx_description
1 polymer ?
#
loop_
_entity_poly.entity_id
_entity_poly.type
_entity_poly.pdbx_seq_one_letter_code
_entity_poly.pdbx_strand_id
1 'polypeptide(L)'
;MDEFFKTKVGFTIGLLAAVFTIKPLIDANSDLGFLVFGQKITIECAYLFLMASLGLAVYFISLQFASQRHVGIFDKASNACYAIALATPPVYGAFWGLTVIAGFIGTLVVQIPPNILTLTSGAISGILGNYLFKFLTKSIQLKFYKAEKEEERREDLRLLARASDLFNSGMYDLSVLEASKVVESLIRRLLETRESNFKTISMYELIQLAKKHHLLASDDINLLHEIRKYRNDSVHKLDAVTRETSERVLNLSRELIVKLELTPESIGYEWLEKNREKVLEIFKEGDPKKCKKPIEMLKTAWRDRDGAIWLEISDFFEVALIHNPGLIVSMFVGDECLLESWLECADVQLFTDFRGGETARLEYSQKLILKALSEYIKTEKSPDSLKVADKILSTIESASVQEIV
;
A
#
# COMPACT_ATOMS: atom_id res chain seq x y z
N MET A 1 14.66 -4.99 -19.89
CA MET A 1 13.29 -4.95 -20.44
C MET A 1 12.49 -5.91 -19.61
N ASP A 2 11.75 -5.36 -18.66
CA ASP A 2 11.28 -6.09 -17.50
C ASP A 2 10.26 -7.15 -17.88
N GLU A 3 10.31 -8.26 -17.16
CA GLU A 3 9.41 -9.39 -17.32
C GLU A 3 7.95 -8.94 -17.09
N PHE A 4 7.78 -7.97 -16.21
CA PHE A 4 6.53 -7.25 -15.97
C PHE A 4 6.03 -6.49 -17.21
N PHE A 5 6.92 -5.76 -17.90
CA PHE A 5 6.56 -5.01 -19.11
C PHE A 5 6.12 -5.95 -20.23
N LYS A 6 6.85 -7.05 -20.45
CA LYS A 6 6.46 -8.08 -21.44
C LYS A 6 5.10 -8.70 -21.12
N THR A 7 4.84 -8.97 -19.83
CA THR A 7 3.56 -9.53 -19.37
C THR A 7 2.40 -8.56 -19.60
N LYS A 8 2.59 -7.27 -19.28
CA LYS A 8 1.59 -6.22 -19.50
C LYS A 8 1.23 -6.05 -20.98
N VAL A 9 2.22 -6.09 -21.86
CA VAL A 9 2.03 -5.99 -23.31
C VAL A 9 1.25 -7.20 -23.83
N GLY A 10 1.67 -8.41 -23.44
CA GLY A 10 0.97 -9.64 -23.79
C GLY A 10 -0.49 -9.64 -23.31
N PHE A 11 -0.74 -9.18 -22.09
CA PHE A 11 -2.09 -9.08 -21.54
C PHE A 11 -2.93 -8.02 -22.26
N THR A 12 -2.38 -6.86 -22.56
CA THR A 12 -3.11 -5.78 -23.26
C THR A 12 -3.52 -6.21 -24.66
N ILE A 13 -2.61 -6.88 -25.40
CA ILE A 13 -2.90 -7.41 -26.73
C ILE A 13 -3.91 -8.57 -26.65
N GLY A 14 -3.75 -9.48 -25.68
CA GLY A 14 -4.69 -10.57 -25.45
C GLY A 14 -6.10 -10.09 -25.10
N LEU A 15 -6.19 -9.06 -24.25
CA LEU A 15 -7.46 -8.43 -23.91
C LEU A 15 -8.09 -7.73 -25.12
N LEU A 16 -7.30 -7.01 -25.93
CA LEU A 16 -7.79 -6.40 -27.17
C LEU A 16 -8.35 -7.47 -28.13
N ALA A 17 -7.65 -8.61 -28.27
CA ALA A 17 -8.13 -9.74 -29.08
C ALA A 17 -9.44 -10.32 -28.52
N ALA A 18 -9.53 -10.53 -27.20
CA ALA A 18 -10.75 -11.00 -26.55
C ALA A 18 -11.92 -10.02 -26.78
N VAL A 19 -11.67 -8.71 -26.68
CA VAL A 19 -12.68 -7.68 -26.95
C VAL A 19 -13.13 -7.73 -28.42
N PHE A 20 -12.22 -7.94 -29.37
CA PHE A 20 -12.61 -8.15 -30.77
C PHE A 20 -13.47 -9.41 -30.96
N THR A 21 -13.19 -10.51 -30.25
CA THR A 21 -13.97 -11.75 -30.39
C THR A 21 -15.42 -11.61 -29.92
N ILE A 22 -15.70 -10.71 -28.98
CA ILE A 22 -17.07 -10.44 -28.50
C ILE A 22 -17.82 -9.43 -29.35
N LYS A 23 -17.19 -8.80 -30.36
CA LYS A 23 -17.84 -7.81 -31.24
C LYS A 23 -19.17 -8.29 -31.83
N PRO A 24 -19.34 -9.54 -32.34
CA PRO A 24 -20.63 -9.98 -32.88
C PRO A 24 -21.75 -9.97 -31.82
N LEU A 25 -21.42 -10.26 -30.56
CA LEU A 25 -22.38 -10.21 -29.46
C LEU A 25 -22.77 -8.75 -29.15
N ILE A 26 -21.81 -7.82 -29.25
CA ILE A 26 -22.04 -6.39 -29.08
C ILE A 26 -22.91 -5.85 -30.22
N ASP A 27 -22.59 -6.20 -31.48
CA ASP A 27 -23.36 -5.78 -32.65
C ASP A 27 -24.81 -6.29 -32.58
N ALA A 28 -25.03 -7.51 -32.10
CA ALA A 28 -26.37 -8.08 -31.91
C ALA A 28 -27.19 -7.39 -30.80
N ASN A 29 -26.53 -6.64 -29.91
CA ASN A 29 -27.14 -5.97 -28.76
C ASN A 29 -26.82 -4.45 -28.74
N SER A 30 -26.48 -3.86 -29.89
CA SER A 30 -25.97 -2.49 -29.98
C SER A 30 -26.95 -1.45 -29.44
N ASP A 31 -28.25 -1.72 -29.55
CA ASP A 31 -29.31 -0.83 -29.10
C ASP A 31 -29.56 -0.85 -27.59
N LEU A 32 -29.04 -1.84 -26.86
CA LEU A 32 -29.14 -1.90 -25.41
C LEU A 32 -28.33 -0.76 -24.80
N GLY A 33 -28.94 -0.05 -23.86
CA GLY A 33 -28.36 1.16 -23.30
C GLY A 33 -29.22 1.75 -22.20
N PHE A 34 -28.74 2.84 -21.65
CA PHE A 34 -29.46 3.61 -20.64
C PHE A 34 -29.36 5.11 -20.94
N LEU A 35 -30.32 5.88 -20.43
CA LEU A 35 -30.34 7.33 -20.59
C LEU A 35 -29.61 8.01 -19.45
N VAL A 36 -28.63 8.86 -19.78
CA VAL A 36 -27.93 9.74 -18.84
C VAL A 36 -28.08 11.17 -19.35
N PHE A 37 -28.66 12.06 -18.53
CA PHE A 37 -28.91 13.46 -18.91
C PHE A 37 -29.61 13.64 -20.28
N GLY A 38 -30.50 12.71 -20.65
CA GLY A 38 -31.23 12.74 -21.93
C GLY A 38 -30.44 12.17 -23.12
N GLN A 39 -29.19 11.76 -22.94
CA GLN A 39 -28.42 11.04 -23.97
C GLN A 39 -28.44 9.53 -23.74
N LYS A 40 -28.66 8.76 -24.81
CA LYS A 40 -28.66 7.30 -24.76
C LYS A 40 -27.22 6.79 -24.85
N ILE A 41 -26.70 6.26 -23.74
CA ILE A 41 -25.42 5.57 -23.69
C ILE A 41 -25.68 4.10 -23.99
N THR A 42 -25.20 3.61 -25.13
CA THR A 42 -25.38 2.21 -25.55
C THR A 42 -24.19 1.33 -25.19
N ILE A 43 -24.39 0.01 -25.22
CA ILE A 43 -23.32 -1.00 -25.14
C ILE A 43 -22.27 -0.71 -26.21
N GLU A 44 -22.71 -0.32 -27.42
CA GLU A 44 -21.81 0.04 -28.51
C GLU A 44 -20.88 1.22 -28.16
N CYS A 45 -21.42 2.28 -27.53
CA CYS A 45 -20.59 3.39 -27.06
C CYS A 45 -19.54 2.95 -26.03
N ALA A 46 -19.93 2.10 -25.07
CA ALA A 46 -19.01 1.56 -24.07
C ALA A 46 -17.94 0.67 -24.69
N TYR A 47 -18.32 -0.15 -25.67
CA TYR A 47 -17.39 -0.99 -26.44
C TYR A 47 -16.40 -0.16 -27.25
N LEU A 48 -16.86 0.87 -27.96
CA LEU A 48 -15.98 1.76 -28.73
C LEU A 48 -15.02 2.53 -27.83
N PHE A 49 -15.49 2.99 -26.66
CA PHE A 49 -14.65 3.68 -25.68
C PHE A 49 -13.58 2.75 -25.07
N LEU A 50 -13.96 1.51 -24.74
CA LEU A 50 -13.04 0.45 -24.31
C LEU A 50 -11.96 0.20 -25.36
N MET A 51 -12.38 0.03 -26.62
CA MET A 51 -11.48 -0.22 -27.75
C MET A 51 -10.53 0.95 -28.02
N ALA A 52 -11.04 2.18 -27.99
CA ALA A 52 -10.21 3.38 -28.15
C ALA A 52 -9.16 3.47 -27.03
N SER A 53 -9.57 3.20 -25.79
CA SER A 53 -8.67 3.26 -24.61
C SER A 53 -7.60 2.16 -24.65
N LEU A 54 -7.96 0.92 -25.02
CA LEU A 54 -6.99 -0.16 -25.22
C LEU A 54 -6.05 0.14 -26.39
N GLY A 55 -6.57 0.63 -27.51
CA GLY A 55 -5.77 1.04 -28.66
C GLY A 55 -4.75 2.12 -28.29
N LEU A 56 -5.17 3.14 -27.52
CA LEU A 56 -4.28 4.19 -27.02
C LEU A 56 -3.22 3.62 -26.06
N ALA A 57 -3.59 2.67 -25.20
CA ALA A 57 -2.65 2.01 -24.29
C ALA A 57 -1.57 1.25 -25.07
N VAL A 58 -1.95 0.49 -26.11
CA VAL A 58 -1.04 -0.23 -27.01
C VAL A 58 -0.16 0.74 -27.81
N TYR A 59 -0.72 1.87 -28.24
CA TYR A 59 0.03 2.90 -28.95
C TYR A 59 1.16 3.49 -28.09
N PHE A 60 0.87 3.87 -26.83
CA PHE A 60 1.91 4.38 -25.93
C PHE A 60 2.96 3.34 -25.55
N ILE A 61 2.54 2.08 -25.39
CA ILE A 61 3.47 0.96 -25.23
C ILE A 61 4.42 0.86 -26.44
N SER A 62 3.86 0.95 -27.66
CA SER A 62 4.63 0.85 -28.89
C SER A 62 5.61 2.02 -29.05
N LEU A 63 5.20 3.24 -28.67
CA LEU A 63 6.08 4.40 -28.62
C LEU A 63 7.23 4.23 -27.61
N GLN A 64 6.96 3.61 -26.47
CA GLN A 64 8.01 3.30 -25.49
C GLN A 64 9.02 2.28 -26.05
N PHE A 65 8.58 1.30 -26.84
CA PHE A 65 9.47 0.36 -27.53
C PHE A 65 10.30 1.02 -28.65
N ALA A 66 9.70 1.95 -29.38
CA ALA A 66 10.38 2.68 -30.45
C ALA A 66 11.39 3.71 -29.91
N SER A 67 11.21 4.16 -28.66
CA SER A 67 12.10 5.12 -28.02
C SER A 67 13.40 4.46 -27.55
N GLN A 68 14.54 5.05 -27.90
CA GLN A 68 15.86 4.61 -27.43
C GLN A 68 16.10 4.88 -25.94
N ARG A 69 15.32 5.80 -25.35
CA ARG A 69 15.36 6.11 -23.91
C ARG A 69 14.00 5.86 -23.30
N HIS A 70 14.00 5.30 -22.09
CA HIS A 70 12.78 5.09 -21.32
C HIS A 70 12.15 6.44 -20.95
N VAL A 71 10.92 6.69 -21.39
CA VAL A 71 10.16 7.92 -21.09
C VAL A 71 9.01 7.58 -20.16
N GLY A 72 9.13 7.90 -18.87
CA GLY A 72 8.12 7.54 -17.86
C GLY A 72 6.72 8.14 -18.08
N ILE A 73 6.58 9.17 -18.93
CA ILE A 73 5.28 9.73 -19.31
C ILE A 73 4.47 8.73 -20.14
N PHE A 74 5.12 7.97 -21.04
CA PHE A 74 4.43 6.98 -21.86
C PHE A 74 3.91 5.80 -21.03
N ASP A 75 4.63 5.41 -19.99
CA ASP A 75 4.17 4.36 -19.08
C ASP A 75 2.99 4.82 -18.22
N LYS A 76 3.03 6.05 -17.72
CA LYS A 76 1.89 6.65 -17.02
C LYS A 76 0.66 6.77 -17.91
N ALA A 77 0.83 7.26 -19.15
CA ALA A 77 -0.26 7.39 -20.11
C ALA A 77 -0.85 6.02 -20.50
N SER A 78 0.02 5.04 -20.80
CA SER A 78 -0.39 3.66 -21.07
C SER A 78 -1.15 3.05 -19.90
N ASN A 79 -0.64 3.18 -18.67
CA ASN A 79 -1.28 2.68 -17.46
C ASN A 79 -2.66 3.30 -17.25
N ALA A 80 -2.78 4.62 -17.44
CA ALA A 80 -4.07 5.31 -17.31
C ALA A 80 -5.09 4.81 -18.33
N CYS A 81 -4.70 4.71 -19.60
CA CYS A 81 -5.59 4.22 -20.67
C CYS A 81 -6.01 2.76 -20.45
N TYR A 82 -5.07 1.92 -20.02
CA TYR A 82 -5.34 0.53 -19.68
C TYR A 82 -6.29 0.39 -18.48
N ALA A 83 -6.10 1.20 -17.43
CA ALA A 83 -6.98 1.19 -16.26
C ALA A 83 -8.40 1.68 -16.62
N ILE A 84 -8.52 2.73 -17.43
CA ILE A 84 -9.81 3.25 -17.93
C ILE A 84 -10.52 2.18 -18.75
N ALA A 85 -9.80 1.50 -19.65
CA ALA A 85 -10.34 0.39 -20.42
C ALA A 85 -10.89 -0.71 -19.50
N LEU A 86 -10.09 -1.20 -18.55
CA LEU A 86 -10.50 -2.27 -17.65
C LEU A 86 -11.70 -1.89 -16.77
N ALA A 87 -11.81 -0.62 -16.39
CA ALA A 87 -12.93 -0.09 -15.61
C ALA A 87 -14.22 0.08 -16.44
N THR A 88 -14.14 0.18 -17.77
CA THR A 88 -15.29 0.50 -18.62
C THR A 88 -16.42 -0.54 -18.53
N PRO A 89 -16.19 -1.86 -18.69
CA PRO A 89 -17.25 -2.86 -18.59
C PRO A 89 -17.98 -2.92 -17.23
N PRO A 90 -17.28 -2.97 -16.06
CA PRO A 90 -17.97 -3.03 -14.78
C PRO A 90 -18.70 -1.72 -14.46
N VAL A 91 -18.16 -0.57 -14.86
CA VAL A 91 -18.85 0.72 -14.71
C VAL A 91 -20.13 0.72 -15.54
N TYR A 92 -20.05 0.37 -16.84
CA TYR A 92 -21.23 0.27 -17.69
C TYR A 92 -22.28 -0.68 -17.11
N GLY A 93 -21.87 -1.87 -16.67
CA GLY A 93 -22.76 -2.87 -16.06
C GLY A 93 -23.45 -2.36 -14.80
N ALA A 94 -22.73 -1.63 -13.94
CA ALA A 94 -23.29 -1.03 -12.74
C ALA A 94 -24.35 0.03 -13.06
N PHE A 95 -24.06 0.94 -14.00
CA PHE A 95 -25.02 1.95 -14.44
C PHE A 95 -26.25 1.33 -15.10
N TRP A 96 -26.06 0.34 -15.97
CA TRP A 96 -27.16 -0.37 -16.59
C TRP A 96 -28.02 -1.08 -15.54
N GLY A 97 -27.41 -1.81 -14.60
CA GLY A 97 -28.12 -2.45 -13.48
C GLY A 97 -28.91 -1.46 -12.64
N LEU A 98 -28.33 -0.30 -12.30
CA LEU A 98 -29.04 0.77 -11.60
C LEU A 98 -30.25 1.25 -12.39
N THR A 99 -30.15 1.42 -13.70
CA THR A 99 -31.29 1.87 -14.52
C THR A 99 -32.39 0.82 -14.61
N VAL A 100 -32.05 -0.47 -14.68
CA VAL A 100 -33.02 -1.57 -14.66
C VAL A 100 -33.75 -1.61 -13.30
N ILE A 101 -33.01 -1.49 -12.20
CA ILE A 101 -33.58 -1.42 -10.84
C ILE A 101 -34.47 -0.19 -10.69
N ALA A 102 -34.02 0.98 -11.17
CA ALA A 102 -34.78 2.22 -11.13
C ALA A 102 -36.07 2.13 -11.97
N GLY A 103 -36.03 1.45 -13.12
CA GLY A 103 -37.21 1.16 -13.93
C GLY A 103 -38.20 0.25 -13.20
N PHE A 104 -37.71 -0.81 -12.56
CA PHE A 104 -38.53 -1.72 -11.76
C PHE A 104 -39.19 -1.00 -10.58
N ILE A 105 -38.43 -0.20 -9.83
CA ILE A 105 -38.95 0.66 -8.76
C ILE A 105 -39.94 1.68 -9.32
N GLY A 106 -39.66 2.28 -10.47
CA GLY A 106 -40.57 3.23 -11.14
C GLY A 106 -41.93 2.61 -11.50
N THR A 107 -41.96 1.33 -11.89
CA THR A 107 -43.22 0.62 -12.11
C THR A 107 -44.00 0.33 -10.82
N LEU A 108 -43.30 0.15 -9.70
CA LEU A 108 -43.91 -0.01 -8.37
C LEU A 108 -44.34 1.33 -7.76
N VAL A 109 -43.76 2.44 -8.23
CA VAL A 109 -43.92 3.77 -7.66
C VAL A 109 -44.38 4.75 -8.75
N VAL A 110 -45.62 4.57 -9.21
CA VAL A 110 -46.25 5.35 -10.30
C VAL A 110 -46.42 6.85 -9.97
N GLN A 111 -46.13 7.30 -8.73
CA GLN A 111 -46.37 8.68 -8.29
C GLN A 111 -45.14 9.58 -8.16
N ILE A 112 -43.91 9.11 -8.43
CA ILE A 112 -42.73 9.98 -8.29
C ILE A 112 -42.44 10.72 -9.62
N PRO A 113 -42.33 12.06 -9.59
CA PRO A 113 -42.00 12.87 -10.77
C PRO A 113 -40.69 12.42 -11.45
N PRO A 114 -40.62 12.37 -12.80
CA PRO A 114 -39.44 11.93 -13.55
C PRO A 114 -38.15 12.70 -13.24
N ASN A 115 -38.29 13.97 -12.85
CA ASN A 115 -37.19 14.85 -12.52
C ASN A 115 -36.50 14.45 -11.20
N ILE A 116 -37.24 13.88 -10.25
CA ILE A 116 -36.67 13.41 -8.99
C ILE A 116 -35.89 12.11 -9.21
N LEU A 117 -36.39 11.23 -10.08
CA LEU A 117 -35.80 9.94 -10.39
C LEU A 117 -34.46 10.07 -11.14
N THR A 118 -34.38 11.01 -12.07
CA THR A 118 -33.14 11.31 -12.80
C THR A 118 -32.09 11.94 -11.88
N LEU A 119 -32.48 12.87 -11.01
CA LEU A 119 -31.58 13.53 -10.06
C LEU A 119 -31.04 12.57 -8.99
N THR A 120 -31.88 11.67 -8.47
CA THR A 120 -31.44 10.63 -7.53
C THR A 120 -30.57 9.58 -8.21
N SER A 121 -30.88 9.18 -9.44
CA SER A 121 -30.04 8.24 -10.20
C SER A 121 -28.64 8.82 -10.46
N GLY A 122 -28.55 10.11 -10.80
CA GLY A 122 -27.27 10.80 -11.01
C GLY A 122 -26.45 10.91 -9.71
N ALA A 123 -27.11 11.22 -8.59
CA ALA A 123 -26.46 11.28 -7.28
C ALA A 123 -25.94 9.90 -6.83
N ILE A 124 -26.77 8.86 -6.92
CA ILE A 124 -26.42 7.49 -6.56
C ILE A 124 -25.28 6.98 -7.44
N SER A 125 -25.37 7.24 -8.74
CA SER A 125 -24.33 6.84 -9.68
C SER A 125 -23.01 7.56 -9.46
N GLY A 126 -23.03 8.84 -9.08
CA GLY A 126 -21.82 9.59 -8.72
C GLY A 126 -21.16 9.03 -7.46
N ILE A 127 -21.95 8.66 -6.45
CA ILE A 127 -21.45 8.03 -5.21
C ILE A 127 -20.85 6.65 -5.51
N LEU A 128 -21.56 5.81 -6.26
CA LEU A 128 -21.09 4.48 -6.66
C LEU A 128 -19.86 4.54 -7.56
N GLY A 129 -19.83 5.47 -8.52
CA GLY A 129 -18.67 5.69 -9.38
C GLY A 129 -17.43 6.11 -8.59
N ASN A 130 -17.58 7.01 -7.60
CA ASN A 130 -16.48 7.40 -6.72
C ASN A 130 -16.01 6.25 -5.84
N TYR A 131 -16.93 5.43 -5.31
CA TYR A 131 -16.60 4.26 -4.52
C TYR A 131 -15.83 3.20 -5.34
N LEU A 132 -16.33 2.86 -6.53
CA LEU A 132 -15.67 1.93 -7.45
C LEU A 132 -14.31 2.46 -7.90
N PHE A 133 -14.20 3.75 -8.19
CA PHE A 133 -12.93 4.38 -8.55
C PHE A 133 -11.92 4.25 -7.41
N LYS A 134 -12.31 4.57 -6.17
CA LYS A 134 -11.46 4.41 -4.98
C LYS A 134 -11.07 2.95 -4.73
N PHE A 135 -12.00 2.02 -4.86
CA PHE A 135 -11.73 0.60 -4.69
C PHE A 135 -10.73 0.08 -5.73
N LEU A 136 -10.92 0.42 -7.00
CA LEU A 136 -10.02 0.03 -8.08
C LEU A 136 -8.64 0.67 -7.93
N THR A 137 -8.57 1.98 -7.65
CA THR A 137 -7.27 2.66 -7.44
C THR A 137 -6.54 2.10 -6.23
N LYS A 138 -7.23 1.83 -5.12
CA LYS A 138 -6.63 1.22 -3.93
C LYS A 138 -6.13 -0.21 -4.20
N SER A 139 -6.93 -1.03 -4.89
CA SER A 139 -6.55 -2.40 -5.25
C SER A 139 -5.35 -2.45 -6.19
N ILE A 140 -5.33 -1.54 -7.18
CA ILE A 140 -4.21 -1.34 -8.10
C ILE A 140 -2.98 -0.90 -7.30
N GLN A 141 -3.06 0.19 -6.53
CA GLN A 141 -1.91 0.68 -5.77
C GLN A 141 -1.28 -0.39 -4.87
N LEU A 142 -2.08 -1.17 -4.15
CA LEU A 142 -1.58 -2.25 -3.30
C LEU A 142 -0.89 -3.37 -4.09
N LYS A 143 -1.49 -3.83 -5.19
CA LYS A 143 -0.91 -4.90 -6.02
C LYS A 143 0.33 -4.45 -6.79
N PHE A 144 0.30 -3.24 -7.34
CA PHE A 144 1.43 -2.68 -8.09
C PHE A 144 2.59 -2.34 -7.16
N TYR A 145 2.34 -1.77 -5.98
CA TYR A 145 3.40 -1.51 -4.99
C TYR A 145 4.06 -2.80 -4.50
N LYS A 146 3.27 -3.85 -4.24
CA LYS A 146 3.82 -5.16 -3.84
C LYS A 146 4.64 -5.80 -4.97
N ALA A 147 4.18 -5.69 -6.21
CA ALA A 147 4.89 -6.22 -7.38
C ALA A 147 6.19 -5.45 -7.65
N GLU A 148 6.17 -4.12 -7.56
CA GLU A 148 7.32 -3.24 -7.70
C GLU A 148 8.39 -3.56 -6.64
N LYS A 149 7.99 -3.68 -5.37
CA LYS A 149 8.88 -4.07 -4.27
C LYS A 149 9.51 -5.47 -4.47
N GLU A 150 8.75 -6.41 -5.03
CA GLU A 150 9.26 -7.76 -5.33
C GLU A 150 10.24 -7.75 -6.52
N GLU A 151 9.97 -6.92 -7.53
CA GLU A 151 10.84 -6.77 -8.69
C GLU A 151 12.18 -6.12 -8.32
N GLU A 152 12.16 -5.07 -7.50
CA GLU A 152 13.36 -4.45 -6.94
C GLU A 152 14.19 -5.45 -6.11
N ARG A 153 13.54 -6.28 -5.28
CA ARG A 153 14.23 -7.34 -4.52
C ARG A 153 14.90 -8.36 -5.43
N ARG A 154 14.21 -8.78 -6.50
CA ARG A 154 14.79 -9.71 -7.48
C ARG A 154 16.01 -9.09 -8.18
N GLU A 155 16.01 -7.79 -8.44
CA GLU A 155 17.15 -7.10 -9.03
C GLU A 155 18.37 -7.11 -8.07
N ASP A 156 18.17 -6.81 -6.79
CA ASP A 156 19.24 -6.85 -5.79
C ASP A 156 19.83 -8.26 -5.61
N LEU A 157 18.99 -9.30 -5.57
CA LEU A 157 19.45 -10.69 -5.50
C LEU A 157 20.25 -11.09 -6.74
N ARG A 158 19.86 -10.62 -7.94
CA ARG A 158 20.62 -10.85 -9.17
C ARG A 158 21.98 -10.16 -9.15
N LEU A 159 22.04 -8.90 -8.68
CA LEU A 159 23.29 -8.15 -8.56
C LEU A 159 24.22 -8.80 -7.52
N LEU A 160 23.68 -9.27 -6.41
CA LEU A 160 24.44 -9.98 -5.38
C LEU A 160 24.95 -11.35 -5.85
N ALA A 161 24.12 -12.12 -6.57
CA ALA A 161 24.53 -13.37 -7.20
C ALA A 161 25.66 -13.13 -8.21
N ARG A 162 25.51 -12.09 -9.05
CA ARG A 162 26.55 -11.67 -10.00
C ARG A 162 27.84 -11.27 -9.29
N ALA A 163 27.77 -10.54 -8.18
CA ALA A 163 28.95 -10.19 -7.38
C ALA A 163 29.66 -11.46 -6.87
N SER A 164 28.90 -12.46 -6.41
CA SER A 164 29.44 -13.75 -5.99
C SER A 164 30.09 -14.53 -7.14
N ASP A 165 29.51 -14.52 -8.34
CA ASP A 165 30.08 -15.17 -9.53
C ASP A 165 31.38 -14.50 -9.97
N LEU A 166 31.45 -13.16 -9.92
CA LEU A 166 32.66 -12.39 -10.21
C LEU A 166 33.78 -12.72 -9.21
N PHE A 167 33.45 -12.84 -7.93
CA PHE A 167 34.40 -13.28 -6.91
C PHE A 167 34.95 -14.69 -7.19
N ASN A 168 34.06 -15.64 -7.48
CA ASN A 168 34.44 -17.02 -7.80
C ASN A 168 35.31 -17.10 -9.06
N SER A 169 35.14 -16.16 -9.99
CA SER A 169 35.92 -16.05 -11.23
C SER A 169 37.25 -15.29 -11.06
N GLY A 170 37.59 -14.86 -9.84
CA GLY A 170 38.82 -14.10 -9.55
C GLY A 170 38.77 -12.61 -9.89
N MET A 171 37.61 -12.08 -10.28
CA MET A 171 37.40 -10.67 -10.61
C MET A 171 37.00 -9.86 -9.37
N TYR A 172 37.94 -9.67 -8.45
CA TYR A 172 37.70 -9.11 -7.11
C TYR A 172 37.24 -7.64 -7.13
N ASP A 173 37.86 -6.78 -7.94
CA ASP A 173 37.46 -5.37 -8.08
C ASP A 173 36.00 -5.24 -8.56
N LEU A 174 35.62 -6.03 -9.57
CA LEU A 174 34.26 -6.03 -10.12
C LEU A 174 33.24 -6.59 -9.13
N SER A 175 33.62 -7.61 -8.35
CA SER A 175 32.78 -8.14 -7.26
C SER A 175 32.47 -7.06 -6.22
N VAL A 176 33.48 -6.30 -5.78
CA VAL A 176 33.30 -5.17 -4.84
C VAL A 176 32.38 -4.11 -5.42
N LEU A 177 32.53 -3.78 -6.71
CA LEU A 177 31.66 -2.80 -7.37
C LEU A 177 30.21 -3.25 -7.39
N GLU A 178 29.92 -4.48 -7.84
CA GLU A 178 28.54 -4.98 -7.90
C GLU A 178 27.94 -5.13 -6.49
N ALA A 179 28.69 -5.64 -5.52
CA ALA A 179 28.24 -5.75 -4.13
C ALA A 179 27.94 -4.38 -3.49
N SER A 180 28.71 -3.34 -3.84
CA SER A 180 28.49 -1.98 -3.34
C SER A 180 27.25 -1.31 -3.96
N LYS A 181 26.91 -1.62 -5.22
CA LYS A 181 25.71 -1.11 -5.88
C LYS A 181 24.43 -1.59 -5.20
N VAL A 182 24.39 -2.85 -4.78
CA VAL A 182 23.24 -3.41 -4.04
C VAL A 182 23.02 -2.65 -2.74
N VAL A 183 24.08 -2.41 -1.98
CA VAL A 183 24.01 -1.65 -0.72
C VAL A 183 23.58 -0.21 -0.95
N GLU A 184 24.08 0.44 -2.02
CA GLU A 184 23.68 1.80 -2.40
C GLU A 184 22.20 1.88 -2.78
N SER A 185 21.71 0.92 -3.58
CA SER A 185 20.30 0.77 -3.97
C SER A 185 19.40 0.65 -2.73
N LEU A 186 19.81 -0.19 -1.78
CA LEU A 186 19.04 -0.46 -0.56
C LEU A 186 18.91 0.81 0.32
N ILE A 187 20.01 1.50 0.59
CA ILE A 187 19.99 2.76 1.39
C ILE A 187 19.13 3.81 0.71
N ARG A 188 19.24 3.92 -0.62
CA ARG A 188 18.44 4.86 -1.41
C ARG A 188 16.94 4.59 -1.25
N ARG A 189 16.49 3.33 -1.30
CA ARG A 189 15.08 2.96 -1.07
C ARG A 189 14.61 3.28 0.37
N LEU A 190 15.45 3.04 1.37
CA LEU A 190 15.15 3.39 2.76
C LEU A 190 14.99 4.90 2.98
N LEU A 191 15.68 5.71 2.17
CA LEU A 191 15.56 7.17 2.21
C LEU A 191 14.35 7.64 1.38
N GLU A 192 14.09 7.05 0.21
CA GLU A 192 12.97 7.41 -0.67
C GLU A 192 11.59 7.21 -0.02
N THR A 193 11.45 6.28 0.93
CA THR A 193 10.23 6.15 1.76
C THR A 193 10.00 7.33 2.70
N ARG A 194 11.01 8.16 2.98
CA ARG A 194 10.93 9.29 3.93
C ARG A 194 11.01 10.68 3.30
N GLU A 195 11.63 10.82 2.13
CA GLU A 195 11.77 12.11 1.44
C GLU A 195 11.72 11.93 -0.09
N SER A 196 10.97 12.81 -0.77
CA SER A 196 10.70 12.71 -2.21
C SER A 196 11.69 13.52 -3.06
N ASN A 197 12.97 13.13 -3.13
CA ASN A 197 13.84 13.38 -4.30
C ASN A 197 15.30 13.01 -4.02
N PHE A 198 15.74 11.84 -4.49
CA PHE A 198 17.13 11.43 -4.30
C PHE A 198 17.88 11.10 -5.58
N LYS A 199 17.30 11.21 -6.79
CA LYS A 199 17.78 10.55 -8.03
C LYS A 199 19.26 10.74 -8.45
N THR A 200 20.01 11.67 -7.87
CA THR A 200 21.44 11.89 -8.17
C THR A 200 22.19 12.34 -6.92
N ILE A 201 22.41 11.42 -5.99
CA ILE A 201 23.16 11.67 -4.74
C ILE A 201 24.25 10.61 -4.63
N SER A 202 25.44 11.01 -4.19
CA SER A 202 26.59 10.12 -4.01
C SER A 202 26.40 9.16 -2.84
N MET A 203 27.08 8.01 -2.86
CA MET A 203 27.04 7.05 -1.74
C MET A 203 27.48 7.67 -0.40
N TYR A 204 28.37 8.66 -0.42
CA TYR A 204 28.75 9.38 0.80
C TYR A 204 27.58 10.18 1.39
N GLU A 205 26.89 10.95 0.54
CA GLU A 205 25.74 11.75 0.95
C GLU A 205 24.57 10.85 1.39
N LEU A 206 24.37 9.70 0.73
CA LEU A 206 23.40 8.68 1.17
C LEU A 206 23.70 8.19 2.59
N ILE A 207 24.97 7.93 2.92
CA ILE A 207 25.37 7.53 4.28
C ILE A 207 25.14 8.67 5.29
N GLN A 208 25.45 9.92 4.93
CA GLN A 208 25.21 11.07 5.82
C GLN A 208 23.72 11.30 6.07
N LEU A 209 22.88 11.14 5.05
CA LEU A 209 21.43 11.22 5.18
C LEU A 209 20.91 10.08 6.05
N ALA A 210 21.34 8.83 5.81
CA ALA A 210 20.96 7.70 6.64
C ALA A 210 21.31 7.91 8.12
N LYS A 211 22.48 8.50 8.40
CA LYS A 211 22.90 8.91 9.74
C LYS A 211 22.01 10.02 10.32
N LYS A 212 21.74 11.09 9.55
CA LYS A 212 20.91 12.22 9.96
C LYS A 212 19.50 11.78 10.34
N HIS A 213 18.93 10.82 9.61
CA HIS A 213 17.60 10.28 9.85
C HIS A 213 17.56 9.10 10.83
N HIS A 214 18.70 8.79 11.48
CA HIS A 214 18.84 7.67 12.42
C HIS A 214 18.33 6.33 11.85
N LEU A 215 18.55 6.09 10.55
CA LEU A 215 18.12 4.86 9.88
C LEU A 215 19.01 3.65 10.21
N LEU A 216 20.22 3.91 10.68
CA LEU A 216 21.26 2.91 10.87
C LEU A 216 21.93 3.12 12.23
N ALA A 217 22.33 2.03 12.87
CA ALA A 217 23.19 2.12 14.05
C ALA A 217 24.56 2.70 13.67
N SER A 218 25.26 3.25 14.66
CA SER A 218 26.60 3.83 14.43
C SER A 218 27.60 2.81 13.89
N ASP A 219 27.43 1.54 14.27
CA ASP A 219 28.25 0.43 13.79
C ASP A 219 28.01 0.14 12.30
N ASP A 220 26.75 0.13 11.86
CA ASP A 220 26.40 -0.11 10.45
C ASP A 220 26.87 1.04 9.55
N ILE A 221 26.88 2.29 10.05
CA ILE A 221 27.45 3.45 9.34
C ILE A 221 28.95 3.26 9.09
N ASN A 222 29.68 2.66 10.03
CA ASN A 222 31.10 2.36 9.85
C ASN A 222 31.33 1.29 8.78
N LEU A 223 30.49 0.25 8.76
CA LEU A 223 30.51 -0.78 7.72
C LEU A 223 30.25 -0.20 6.32
N LEU A 224 29.32 0.76 6.21
CA LEU A 224 29.05 1.44 4.95
C LEU A 224 30.21 2.32 4.48
N HIS A 225 30.88 3.01 5.40
CA HIS A 225 32.09 3.76 5.08
C HIS A 225 33.24 2.85 4.62
N GLU A 226 33.35 1.64 5.19
CA GLU A 226 34.29 0.60 4.76
C GLU A 226 34.00 0.15 3.32
N ILE A 227 32.75 -0.22 3.01
CA ILE A 227 32.35 -0.61 1.64
C ILE A 227 32.61 0.52 0.64
N ARG A 228 32.25 1.77 1.00
CA ARG A 228 32.50 2.95 0.15
C ARG A 228 33.98 3.12 -0.17
N LYS A 229 34.86 2.91 0.82
CA LYS A 229 36.31 3.04 0.64
C LYS A 229 36.82 2.00 -0.37
N TYR A 230 36.44 0.74 -0.20
CA TYR A 230 36.86 -0.33 -1.12
C TYR A 230 36.27 -0.17 -2.52
N ARG A 231 35.03 0.32 -2.65
CA ARG A 231 34.47 0.70 -3.95
C ARG A 231 35.31 1.78 -4.63
N ASN A 232 35.65 2.86 -3.93
CA ASN A 232 36.47 3.92 -4.52
C ASN A 232 37.86 3.40 -4.91
N ASP A 233 38.46 2.56 -4.06
CA ASP A 233 39.75 1.95 -4.35
C ASP A 233 39.69 1.06 -5.60
N SER A 234 38.63 0.25 -5.77
CA SER A 234 38.43 -0.61 -6.96
C SER A 234 38.25 0.13 -8.29
N VAL A 235 37.87 1.41 -8.25
CA VAL A 235 37.70 2.25 -9.45
C VAL A 235 38.96 3.04 -9.79
N HIS A 236 39.72 3.45 -8.77
CA HIS A 236 40.77 4.45 -8.92
C HIS A 236 42.20 3.91 -8.74
N LYS A 237 42.37 2.69 -8.25
CA LYS A 237 43.69 2.08 -8.01
C LYS A 237 43.76 0.71 -8.68
N LEU A 238 44.87 0.47 -9.39
CA LEU A 238 45.17 -0.85 -9.97
C LEU A 238 45.54 -1.84 -8.86
N ASP A 239 45.00 -3.06 -8.93
CA ASP A 239 45.24 -4.19 -8.02
C ASP A 239 45.01 -3.88 -6.52
N ALA A 240 44.13 -2.93 -6.21
CA ALA A 240 43.89 -2.51 -4.82
C ALA A 240 43.00 -3.49 -4.04
N VAL A 241 42.20 -4.33 -4.71
CA VAL A 241 41.28 -5.27 -4.06
C VAL A 241 41.84 -6.68 -4.12
N THR A 242 42.15 -7.22 -2.95
CA THR A 242 42.53 -8.62 -2.80
C THR A 242 41.31 -9.52 -2.68
N ARG A 243 41.51 -10.84 -2.80
CA ARG A 243 40.47 -11.85 -2.51
C ARG A 243 39.85 -11.63 -1.13
N GLU A 244 40.67 -11.45 -0.10
CA GLU A 244 40.20 -11.23 1.29
C GLU A 244 39.34 -9.96 1.39
N THR A 245 39.77 -8.88 0.73
CA THR A 245 39.01 -7.63 0.68
C THR A 245 37.66 -7.80 -0.01
N SER A 246 37.62 -8.50 -1.14
CA SER A 246 36.37 -8.74 -1.86
C SER A 246 35.42 -9.67 -1.09
N GLU A 247 35.95 -10.68 -0.40
CA GLU A 247 35.17 -11.57 0.45
C GLU A 247 34.58 -10.80 1.64
N ARG A 248 35.38 -9.92 2.26
CA ARG A 248 34.93 -9.03 3.34
C ARG A 248 33.78 -8.14 2.88
N VAL A 249 33.91 -7.48 1.74
CA VAL A 249 32.85 -6.61 1.19
C VAL A 249 31.60 -7.42 0.85
N LEU A 250 31.72 -8.59 0.23
CA LEU A 250 30.57 -9.46 -0.05
C LEU A 250 29.83 -9.88 1.22
N ASN A 251 30.57 -10.27 2.26
CA ASN A 251 29.98 -10.68 3.53
C ASN A 251 29.33 -9.49 4.26
N LEU A 252 29.96 -8.31 4.24
CA LEU A 252 29.38 -7.08 4.77
C LEU A 252 28.13 -6.65 4.00
N SER A 253 28.15 -6.72 2.68
CA SER A 253 26.98 -6.44 1.85
C SER A 253 25.85 -7.43 2.18
N ARG A 254 26.12 -8.73 2.34
CA ARG A 254 25.11 -9.71 2.76
C ARG A 254 24.57 -9.43 4.16
N GLU A 255 25.44 -9.13 5.12
CA GLU A 255 25.04 -8.82 6.49
C GLU A 255 24.16 -7.57 6.53
N LEU A 256 24.56 -6.50 5.82
CA LEU A 256 23.78 -5.29 5.69
C LEU A 256 22.48 -5.52 4.92
N ILE A 257 22.48 -6.31 3.85
CA ILE A 257 21.24 -6.66 3.14
C ILE A 257 20.32 -7.45 4.06
N VAL A 258 20.81 -8.42 4.83
CA VAL A 258 19.95 -9.13 5.79
C VAL A 258 19.43 -8.16 6.84
N LYS A 259 20.29 -7.37 7.50
CA LYS A 259 19.88 -6.37 8.50
C LYS A 259 18.94 -5.30 7.95
N LEU A 260 19.09 -4.93 6.69
CA LEU A 260 18.37 -3.81 6.07
C LEU A 260 17.21 -4.22 5.16
N GLU A 261 17.18 -5.44 4.65
CA GLU A 261 15.94 -6.07 4.19
C GLU A 261 15.08 -6.50 5.37
N LEU A 262 15.72 -6.78 6.51
CA LEU A 262 15.08 -6.79 7.83
C LEU A 262 14.74 -5.38 8.34
N THR A 263 14.94 -4.26 7.60
CA THR A 263 14.60 -2.93 8.17
C THR A 263 13.08 -2.73 8.23
N PRO A 264 12.59 -2.26 9.39
CA PRO A 264 12.71 -2.91 10.67
C PRO A 264 11.35 -3.56 10.99
N GLU A 265 11.28 -4.49 11.94
CA GLU A 265 10.14 -4.46 12.84
C GLU A 265 9.89 -2.98 13.16
N SER A 266 8.71 -2.43 12.85
CA SER A 266 8.49 -0.98 12.95
C SER A 266 9.21 -0.42 14.19
N ILE A 267 10.01 0.64 14.07
CA ILE A 267 10.73 1.21 15.24
C ILE A 267 9.76 1.42 16.41
N GLY A 268 8.50 1.72 16.09
CA GLY A 268 7.38 1.70 17.02
C GLY A 268 7.11 0.33 17.63
N TYR A 269 6.95 -0.72 16.83
CA TYR A 269 6.76 -2.10 17.28
C TYR A 269 7.92 -2.62 18.15
N GLU A 270 9.18 -2.53 17.71
CA GLU A 270 10.32 -2.98 18.53
C GLU A 270 10.35 -2.28 19.90
N TRP A 271 10.06 -0.98 19.90
CA TRP A 271 10.03 -0.21 21.13
C TRP A 271 8.87 -0.64 22.02
N LEU A 272 7.68 -0.86 21.45
CA LEU A 272 6.52 -1.36 22.18
C LEU A 272 6.77 -2.74 22.75
N GLU A 273 7.38 -3.65 21.99
CA GLU A 273 7.68 -5.00 22.44
C GLU A 273 8.69 -5.01 23.60
N LYS A 274 9.79 -4.26 23.46
CA LYS A 274 10.79 -4.08 24.53
C LYS A 274 10.22 -3.44 25.79
N ASN A 275 9.09 -2.72 25.70
CA ASN A 275 8.46 -2.01 26.81
C ASN A 275 7.03 -2.50 27.09
N ARG A 276 6.64 -3.69 26.63
CA ARG A 276 5.24 -4.15 26.56
C ARG A 276 4.51 -3.99 27.88
N GLU A 277 5.01 -4.60 28.95
CA GLU A 277 4.38 -4.56 30.28
C GLU A 277 4.20 -3.12 30.80
N LYS A 278 5.25 -2.30 30.66
CA LYS A 278 5.25 -0.91 31.11
C LYS A 278 4.29 -0.04 30.30
N VAL A 279 4.20 -0.27 28.99
CA VAL A 279 3.28 0.48 28.10
C VAL A 279 1.83 0.13 28.43
N LEU A 280 1.52 -1.15 28.60
CA LEU A 280 0.18 -1.59 28.98
C LEU A 280 -0.22 -1.02 30.35
N GLU A 281 0.71 -0.94 31.31
CA GLU A 281 0.47 -0.29 32.60
C GLU A 281 0.22 1.22 32.45
N ILE A 282 1.03 1.92 31.63
CA ILE A 282 0.82 3.35 31.32
C ILE A 282 -0.55 3.60 30.69
N PHE A 283 -1.00 2.74 29.78
CA PHE A 283 -2.34 2.83 29.18
C PHE A 283 -3.46 2.55 30.17
N LYS A 284 -3.24 1.74 31.21
CA LYS A 284 -4.19 1.53 32.30
C LYS A 284 -4.25 2.74 33.24
N GLU A 285 -3.11 3.33 33.59
CA GLU A 285 -3.02 4.52 34.45
C GLU A 285 -3.70 5.75 33.82
N GLY A 286 -3.55 5.92 32.51
CA GLY A 286 -4.20 7.01 31.77
C GLY A 286 -3.59 8.39 31.94
N ASP A 287 -2.37 8.50 32.48
CA ASP A 287 -1.66 9.79 32.57
C ASP A 287 -1.33 10.31 31.15
N PRO A 288 -1.94 11.43 30.69
CA PRO A 288 -1.76 11.93 29.33
C PRO A 288 -0.30 12.25 29.00
N LYS A 289 0.50 12.66 30.00
CA LYS A 289 1.91 13.01 29.78
C LYS A 289 2.76 11.78 29.54
N LYS A 290 2.50 10.69 30.27
CA LYS A 290 3.23 9.42 30.10
C LYS A 290 2.80 8.68 28.83
N CYS A 291 1.53 8.82 28.42
CA CYS A 291 0.97 8.14 27.25
C CYS A 291 1.44 8.71 25.90
N LYS A 292 2.01 9.92 25.87
CA LYS A 292 2.41 10.59 24.61
C LYS A 292 3.38 9.74 23.78
N LYS A 293 4.48 9.27 24.38
CA LYS A 293 5.48 8.46 23.69
C LYS A 293 4.93 7.08 23.28
N PRO A 294 4.25 6.32 24.16
CA PRO A 294 3.58 5.08 23.77
C PRO A 294 2.61 5.22 22.60
N ILE A 295 1.78 6.27 22.56
CA ILE A 295 0.86 6.50 21.45
C ILE A 295 1.59 6.88 20.16
N GLU A 296 2.64 7.70 20.22
CA GLU A 296 3.46 7.99 19.04
C GLU A 296 4.12 6.72 18.49
N MET A 297 4.59 5.82 19.36
CA MET A 297 5.16 4.53 18.95
C MET A 297 4.10 3.58 18.41
N LEU A 298 2.90 3.52 18.98
CA LEU A 298 1.76 2.75 18.45
C LEU A 298 1.32 3.26 17.08
N LYS A 299 1.27 4.58 16.90
CA LYS A 299 0.99 5.20 15.61
C LYS A 299 2.03 4.80 14.55
N THR A 300 3.30 4.81 14.93
CA THR A 300 4.42 4.43 14.06
C THR A 300 4.41 2.93 13.76
N ALA A 301 4.10 2.10 14.77
CA ALA A 301 3.88 0.66 14.63
C ALA A 301 2.80 0.36 13.61
N TRP A 302 1.65 1.02 13.73
CA TRP A 302 0.53 0.84 12.82
C TRP A 302 0.82 1.32 11.40
N ARG A 303 1.49 2.47 11.26
CA ARG A 303 1.83 3.06 9.96
C ARG A 303 2.83 2.21 9.18
N ASP A 304 3.85 1.73 9.87
CA ASP A 304 4.98 1.00 9.27
C ASP A 304 4.80 -0.52 9.39
N ARG A 305 3.60 -1.01 9.70
CA ARG A 305 3.32 -2.43 9.96
C ARG A 305 3.56 -3.28 8.71
N ASP A 306 4.08 -4.48 8.94
CA ASP A 306 4.02 -5.57 7.98
C ASP A 306 2.77 -6.45 8.23
N GLY A 307 2.64 -7.54 7.47
CA GLY A 307 1.47 -8.42 7.54
C GLY A 307 1.31 -9.19 8.86
N ALA A 308 2.30 -9.18 9.77
CA ALA A 308 2.24 -9.87 11.06
C ALA A 308 2.11 -8.88 12.24
N ILE A 309 2.79 -7.73 12.17
CA ILE A 309 2.85 -6.71 13.25
C ILE A 309 1.46 -6.25 13.69
N TRP A 310 0.48 -6.18 12.77
CA TRP A 310 -0.87 -5.73 13.10
C TRP A 310 -1.55 -6.59 14.17
N LEU A 311 -1.30 -7.90 14.22
CA LEU A 311 -1.83 -8.76 15.29
C LEU A 311 -1.04 -8.62 16.60
N GLU A 312 0.27 -8.42 16.50
CA GLU A 312 1.17 -8.37 17.66
C GLU A 312 0.98 -7.11 18.51
N ILE A 313 0.41 -6.05 17.92
CA ILE A 313 0.06 -4.81 18.61
C ILE A 313 -1.42 -4.70 19.03
N SER A 314 -2.21 -5.77 18.86
CA SER A 314 -3.64 -5.80 19.18
C SER A 314 -3.95 -5.45 20.64
N ASP A 315 -3.16 -5.97 21.57
CA ASP A 315 -3.31 -5.76 23.01
C ASP A 315 -3.08 -4.30 23.43
N PHE A 316 -2.17 -3.59 22.77
CA PHE A 316 -1.98 -2.15 22.98
C PHE A 316 -3.24 -1.35 22.61
N PHE A 317 -3.88 -1.69 21.49
CA PHE A 317 -5.15 -1.08 21.09
C PHE A 317 -6.28 -1.46 22.05
N GLU A 318 -6.38 -2.73 22.41
CA GLU A 318 -7.41 -3.24 23.34
C GLU A 318 -7.34 -2.50 24.68
N VAL A 319 -6.17 -2.47 25.32
CA VAL A 319 -5.99 -1.84 26.63
C VAL A 319 -6.20 -0.33 26.55
N ALA A 320 -5.68 0.34 25.51
CA ALA A 320 -5.88 1.77 25.34
C ALA A 320 -7.36 2.12 25.12
N LEU A 321 -8.11 1.33 24.35
CA LEU A 321 -9.54 1.55 24.11
C LEU A 321 -10.40 1.29 25.36
N ILE A 322 -10.06 0.29 26.17
CA ILE A 322 -10.78 -0.03 27.41
C ILE A 322 -10.60 1.07 28.45
N HIS A 323 -9.37 1.55 28.64
CA HIS A 323 -9.05 2.43 29.76
C HIS A 323 -9.05 3.91 29.38
N ASN A 324 -8.58 4.25 28.18
CA ASN A 324 -8.34 5.64 27.76
C ASN A 324 -8.62 5.83 26.25
N PRO A 325 -9.87 5.65 25.79
CA PRO A 325 -10.22 5.69 24.36
C PRO A 325 -9.85 7.01 23.69
N GLY A 326 -9.82 8.12 24.43
CA GLY A 326 -9.38 9.43 23.93
C GLY A 326 -7.95 9.44 23.39
N LEU A 327 -7.07 8.55 23.87
CA LEU A 327 -5.70 8.42 23.35
C LEU A 327 -5.70 7.88 21.92
N ILE A 328 -6.48 6.83 21.66
CA ILE A 328 -6.62 6.23 20.33
C ILE A 328 -7.32 7.20 19.39
N VAL A 329 -8.37 7.86 19.86
CA VAL A 329 -9.04 8.93 19.09
C VAL A 329 -8.04 10.02 18.69
N SER A 330 -7.26 10.53 19.65
CA SER A 330 -6.26 11.57 19.39
C SER A 330 -5.16 11.14 18.41
N MET A 331 -4.84 9.83 18.36
CA MET A 331 -3.86 9.27 17.43
C MET A 331 -4.29 9.46 15.96
N PHE A 332 -5.60 9.39 15.70
CA PHE A 332 -6.21 9.41 14.38
C PHE A 332 -6.77 10.78 13.97
N VAL A 333 -6.98 11.71 14.91
CA VAL A 333 -7.40 13.08 14.58
C VAL A 333 -6.38 13.71 13.63
N GLY A 334 -6.85 14.17 12.47
CA GLY A 334 -6.03 14.78 11.41
C GLY A 334 -5.36 13.80 10.44
N ASP A 335 -5.55 12.48 10.59
CA ASP A 335 -4.97 11.45 9.72
C ASP A 335 -6.03 10.41 9.29
N GLU A 336 -6.98 10.82 8.44
CA GLU A 336 -8.12 9.99 8.04
C GLU A 336 -7.69 8.72 7.29
N CYS A 337 -6.60 8.77 6.51
CA CYS A 337 -6.04 7.59 5.84
C CYS A 337 -5.60 6.52 6.85
N LEU A 338 -4.95 6.93 7.94
CA LEU A 338 -4.48 6.00 8.97
C LEU A 338 -5.66 5.39 9.74
N LEU A 339 -6.68 6.19 10.04
CA LEU A 339 -7.92 5.74 10.69
C LEU A 339 -8.63 4.68 9.84
N GLU A 340 -8.94 4.99 8.58
CA GLU A 340 -9.64 4.07 7.69
C GLU A 340 -8.85 2.78 7.51
N SER A 341 -7.51 2.86 7.40
CA SER A 341 -6.66 1.67 7.34
C SER A 341 -6.74 0.81 8.61
N TRP A 342 -6.98 1.40 9.79
CA TRP A 342 -7.15 0.66 11.04
C TRP A 342 -8.53 0.05 11.15
N LEU A 343 -9.59 0.82 10.87
CA LEU A 343 -10.97 0.36 10.93
C LEU A 343 -11.24 -0.85 10.02
N GLU A 344 -10.56 -0.94 8.86
CA GLU A 344 -10.65 -2.09 7.94
C GLU A 344 -10.16 -3.42 8.53
N CYS A 345 -9.40 -3.39 9.63
CA CYS A 345 -8.84 -4.58 10.25
C CYS A 345 -9.16 -4.67 11.74
N ALA A 346 -9.80 -3.66 12.33
CA ALA A 346 -10.01 -3.56 13.78
C ALA A 346 -10.91 -4.68 14.31
N ASP A 347 -11.88 -5.12 13.52
CA ASP A 347 -12.75 -6.25 13.83
C ASP A 347 -11.95 -7.56 13.98
N VAL A 348 -11.13 -7.89 12.99
CA VAL A 348 -10.31 -9.10 12.99
C VAL A 348 -9.19 -8.97 14.04
N GLN A 349 -8.59 -7.79 14.17
CA GLN A 349 -7.46 -7.55 15.07
C GLN A 349 -7.85 -7.73 16.53
N LEU A 350 -9.01 -7.20 16.93
CA LEU A 350 -9.42 -7.14 18.32
C LEU A 350 -10.35 -8.28 18.73
N PHE A 351 -11.08 -8.89 17.80
CA PHE A 351 -12.17 -9.82 18.13
C PHE A 351 -12.05 -11.18 17.43
N THR A 352 -10.89 -11.51 16.86
CA THR A 352 -10.63 -12.87 16.37
C THR A 352 -9.77 -13.65 17.34
N ASP A 353 -10.27 -14.82 17.75
CA ASP A 353 -9.54 -15.80 18.51
C ASP A 353 -8.71 -16.70 17.57
N PHE A 354 -7.41 -16.41 17.50
CA PHE A 354 -6.45 -17.15 16.68
C PHE A 354 -5.89 -18.41 17.36
N ARG A 355 -6.11 -18.58 18.68
CA ARG A 355 -5.50 -19.66 19.47
C ARG A 355 -6.53 -20.69 19.97
N GLY A 356 -7.81 -20.31 19.97
CA GLY A 356 -8.92 -21.09 20.49
C GLY A 356 -9.08 -20.91 22.01
N GLY A 357 -10.33 -20.79 22.46
CA GLY A 357 -10.69 -20.69 23.88
C GLY A 357 -10.68 -19.29 24.51
N GLU A 358 -10.45 -18.22 23.74
CA GLU A 358 -10.49 -16.82 24.21
C GLU A 358 -11.79 -16.06 23.87
N THR A 359 -12.73 -16.68 23.17
CA THR A 359 -14.00 -16.04 22.74
C THR A 359 -14.73 -15.29 23.86
N ALA A 360 -14.86 -15.89 25.05
CA ALA A 360 -15.50 -15.24 26.20
C ALA A 360 -14.73 -13.99 26.71
N ARG A 361 -13.39 -14.00 26.63
CA ARG A 361 -12.56 -12.83 26.97
C ARG A 361 -12.78 -11.71 25.94
N LEU A 362 -12.78 -12.05 24.67
CA LEU A 362 -12.97 -11.09 23.57
C LEU A 362 -14.35 -10.43 23.61
N GLU A 363 -15.41 -11.19 23.89
CA GLU A 363 -16.75 -10.64 24.10
C GLU A 363 -16.82 -9.68 25.30
N TYR A 364 -16.11 -10.00 26.37
CA TYR A 364 -16.01 -9.15 27.54
C TYR A 364 -15.24 -7.85 27.23
N SER A 365 -14.11 -7.96 26.53
CA SER A 365 -13.32 -6.81 26.08
C SER A 365 -14.12 -5.92 25.13
N GLN A 366 -14.88 -6.49 24.19
CA GLN A 366 -15.76 -5.71 23.30
C GLN A 366 -16.75 -4.86 24.11
N LYS A 367 -17.42 -5.46 25.11
CA LYS A 367 -18.35 -4.72 25.99
C LYS A 367 -17.68 -3.60 26.77
N LEU A 368 -16.46 -3.83 27.25
CA LEU A 368 -15.68 -2.79 27.94
C LEU A 368 -15.31 -1.64 27.01
N ILE A 369 -14.84 -1.94 25.79
CA ILE A 369 -14.49 -0.92 24.79
C ILE A 369 -15.72 -0.08 24.41
N LEU A 370 -16.86 -0.73 24.13
CA LEU A 370 -18.10 -0.03 23.79
C LEU A 370 -18.55 0.92 24.90
N LYS A 371 -18.47 0.47 26.16
CA LYS A 371 -18.79 1.29 27.33
C LYS A 371 -17.85 2.49 27.44
N ALA A 372 -16.53 2.27 27.34
CA ALA A 372 -15.52 3.32 27.46
C ALA A 372 -15.66 4.38 26.36
N LEU A 373 -15.85 3.98 25.10
CA LEU A 373 -16.07 4.89 23.98
C LEU A 373 -17.36 5.71 24.14
N SER A 374 -18.45 5.06 24.58
CA SER A 374 -19.72 5.74 24.83
C SER A 374 -19.62 6.79 25.94
N GLU A 375 -18.85 6.50 26.99
CA GLU A 375 -18.58 7.47 28.08
C GLU A 375 -17.69 8.61 27.59
N TYR A 376 -16.66 8.32 26.80
CA TYR A 376 -15.80 9.34 26.19
C TYR A 376 -16.58 10.30 25.30
N ILE A 377 -17.41 9.79 24.39
CA ILE A 377 -18.25 10.59 23.47
C ILE A 377 -19.16 11.55 24.22
N LYS A 378 -19.70 11.16 25.38
CA LYS A 378 -20.55 12.05 26.22
C LYS A 378 -19.78 13.20 26.84
N THR A 379 -18.47 13.06 27.03
CA THR A 379 -17.62 14.04 27.75
C THR A 379 -16.77 14.90 26.82
N GLU A 380 -16.48 14.42 25.61
CA GLU A 380 -15.68 15.11 24.62
C GLU A 380 -16.45 16.27 23.95
N LYS A 381 -15.74 17.36 23.66
CA LYS A 381 -16.32 18.59 23.07
C LYS A 381 -15.75 18.88 21.68
N SER A 382 -14.60 18.31 21.34
CA SER A 382 -13.98 18.50 20.03
C SER A 382 -14.79 17.80 18.93
N PRO A 383 -15.30 18.52 17.92
CA PRO A 383 -16.09 17.92 16.85
C PRO A 383 -15.28 16.91 16.01
N ASP A 384 -13.97 17.14 15.82
CA ASP A 384 -13.10 16.22 15.10
C ASP A 384 -12.87 14.92 15.88
N SER A 385 -12.69 15.03 17.21
CA SER A 385 -12.54 13.86 18.08
C SER A 385 -13.82 13.04 18.15
N LEU A 386 -14.99 13.71 18.24
CA LEU A 386 -16.30 13.05 18.23
C LEU A 386 -16.52 12.28 16.94
N LYS A 387 -16.23 12.89 15.78
CA LYS A 387 -16.35 12.23 14.47
C LYS A 387 -15.49 10.96 14.38
N VAL A 388 -14.26 11.01 14.89
CA VAL A 388 -13.36 9.84 14.93
C VAL A 388 -13.89 8.79 15.90
N ALA A 389 -14.30 9.19 17.10
CA ALA A 389 -14.83 8.29 18.13
C ALA A 389 -16.10 7.56 17.66
N ASP A 390 -17.02 8.26 16.98
CA ASP A 390 -18.25 7.67 16.42
C ASP A 390 -17.94 6.62 15.33
N LYS A 391 -16.93 6.86 14.49
CA LYS A 391 -16.47 5.87 13.49
C LYS A 391 -15.89 4.63 14.16
N ILE A 392 -15.09 4.81 15.21
CA ILE A 392 -14.52 3.69 15.98
C ILE A 392 -15.65 2.91 16.67
N LEU A 393 -16.57 3.60 17.34
CA LEU A 393 -17.70 2.99 18.04
C LEU A 393 -18.55 2.14 17.08
N SER A 394 -18.99 2.74 15.97
CA SER A 394 -19.82 2.03 14.97
C SER A 394 -19.12 0.80 14.38
N THR A 395 -17.81 0.87 14.14
CA THR A 395 -17.03 -0.28 13.66
C THR A 395 -17.01 -1.41 14.70
N ILE A 396 -16.76 -1.09 15.97
CA ILE A 396 -16.71 -2.07 17.07
C ILE A 396 -18.09 -2.64 17.39
N GLU A 397 -19.16 -1.85 17.30
CA GLU A 397 -20.55 -2.33 17.45
C GLU A 397 -20.93 -3.33 16.35
N SER A 398 -20.42 -3.13 15.13
CA SER A 398 -20.67 -4.03 14.01
C SER A 398 -19.79 -5.29 14.01
N ALA A 399 -18.73 -5.31 14.81
CA ALA A 399 -17.79 -6.41 14.85
C ALA A 399 -18.39 -7.64 15.57
N SER A 400 -18.10 -8.83 15.04
CA SER A 400 -18.46 -10.11 15.65
C SER A 400 -17.21 -10.76 16.22
N VAL A 401 -17.32 -11.37 17.40
CA VAL A 401 -16.26 -12.22 17.93
C VAL A 401 -16.24 -13.51 17.12
N GLN A 402 -15.08 -13.84 16.55
CA GLN A 402 -14.89 -15.00 15.68
C GLN A 402 -13.79 -15.89 16.22
N GLU A 403 -13.93 -17.21 16.05
CA GLU A 403 -12.91 -18.20 16.37
C GLU A 403 -12.45 -18.85 15.07
N ILE A 404 -11.13 -18.90 14.83
CA ILE A 404 -10.59 -19.62 13.67
C ILE A 404 -10.52 -21.09 14.05
N VAL A 405 -11.50 -21.86 13.56
CA VAL A 405 -11.58 -23.33 13.71
C VAL A 405 -10.64 -24.03 12.73
#